data_AF-A0A8S3BHE8-F1
#
_entry.id   AF-A0A8S3BHE8-F1
#
_cell.length_a   1.000
_cell.length_b   1.000
_cell.length_c   1.000
_cell.angle_alpha   90.00
_cell.angle_beta   90.00
_cell.angle_gamma   90.00
#
_symmetry.space_group_name_H-M   'P 1'
#
loop_
_entity.id
_entity.type
_entity.pdbx_description
1 polymer ?
#
loop_
_entity_poly.entity_id
_entity_poly.type
_entity_poly.pdbx_seq_one_letter_code
_entity_poly.pdbx_strand_id
1 'polypeptide(L)'
;FVVLLDYIADTSLKDEGLIHEITSRVQKLRKEAKLIPTDDITIYYSVEPQTSEIARVASEQRGKIEVILRKSFFPLSNLENKNDSKVVITRKLPVRDGEIEFVITRNA
;
A
#
# COMPACT_ATOMS: atom_id res chain seq x y z
N PHE A 1 23.25 6.86 32.17
CA PHE A 1 22.45 5.68 31.78
C PHE A 1 22.12 5.80 30.30
N VAL A 2 22.99 5.21 29.48
CA VAL A 2 22.81 4.90 28.06
C VAL A 2 22.71 3.37 28.11
N VAL A 3 21.73 2.68 27.54
CA VAL A 3 21.52 2.47 26.11
C VAL A 3 20.13 1.82 25.99
N LEU A 4 19.14 2.49 25.39
CA LEU A 4 17.91 1.86 24.92
C LEU A 4 17.22 2.74 23.85
N LEU A 5 18.00 3.31 22.93
CA LEU A 5 17.47 4.15 21.84
C LEU A 5 17.69 3.52 20.46
N ASP A 6 18.79 2.81 20.25
CA ASP A 6 19.17 2.30 18.92
C ASP A 6 18.19 1.25 18.37
N TYR A 7 17.64 0.38 19.23
CA TYR A 7 16.78 -0.71 18.76
C TYR A 7 15.40 -0.24 18.26
N ILE A 8 14.85 0.84 18.83
CA ILE A 8 13.52 1.35 18.43
C ILE A 8 13.61 2.17 17.14
N ALA A 9 14.73 2.90 16.96
CA ALA A 9 14.96 3.70 15.76
C ALA A 9 15.06 2.83 14.50
N ASP A 10 15.75 1.68 14.59
CA ASP A 10 15.96 0.78 13.46
C ASP A 10 14.64 0.22 12.89
N THR A 11 13.73 -0.23 13.76
CA THR A 11 12.42 -0.75 13.35
C THR A 11 11.53 0.34 12.75
N SER A 12 11.52 1.54 13.35
CA SER A 12 10.73 2.66 12.82
C SER A 12 11.23 3.16 11.47
N LEU A 13 12.56 3.19 11.26
CA LEU A 13 13.17 3.60 10.00
C LEU A 13 12.93 2.59 8.88
N LYS A 14 12.96 1.29 9.20
CA LYS A 14 12.58 0.24 8.24
C LYS A 14 11.12 0.37 7.81
N ASP A 15 10.21 0.54 8.77
CA ASP A 15 8.78 0.69 8.48
C ASP A 15 8.53 1.94 7.61
N GLU A 16 9.21 3.05 7.87
CA GLU A 16 9.15 4.26 7.06
C GLU A 16 9.64 4.04 5.62
N GLY A 17 10.75 3.30 5.45
CA GLY A 17 11.23 2.88 4.14
C GLY A 17 10.21 2.06 3.36
N LEU A 18 9.54 1.11 4.03
CA LEU A 18 8.49 0.27 3.42
C LEU A 18 7.23 1.09 3.07
N ILE A 19 6.82 2.03 3.92
CA ILE A 19 5.72 2.96 3.62
C ILE A 19 6.06 3.78 2.37
N HIS A 20 7.27 4.35 2.30
CA HIS A 20 7.72 5.10 1.13
C HIS A 20 7.77 4.25 -0.13
N GLU A 21 8.16 2.98 0.00
CA GLU A 21 8.17 2.05 -1.11
C GLU A 21 6.76 1.74 -1.64
N ILE A 22 5.81 1.41 -0.74
CA ILE A 22 4.41 1.14 -1.08
C ILE A 22 3.79 2.38 -1.77
N THR A 23 3.93 3.54 -1.13
CA THR A 23 3.35 4.80 -1.64
C THR A 23 3.97 5.21 -2.97
N SER A 24 5.29 5.09 -3.13
CA SER A 24 5.98 5.37 -4.40
C SER A 24 5.53 4.44 -5.52
N ARG A 25 5.34 3.14 -5.22
CA ARG A 25 4.82 2.16 -6.18
C ARG A 25 3.40 2.51 -6.62
N VAL A 26 2.51 2.80 -5.66
CA VAL A 26 1.13 3.21 -5.95
C VAL A 26 1.09 4.50 -6.76
N GLN A 27 1.93 5.49 -6.44
CA GLN A 27 2.03 6.73 -7.19
C GLN A 27 2.50 6.51 -8.64
N LYS A 28 3.46 5.61 -8.87
CA LYS A 28 3.86 5.20 -10.23
C LYS A 28 2.69 4.57 -10.98
N LEU A 29 1.96 3.65 -10.35
CA LEU A 29 0.77 3.02 -10.95
C LEU A 29 -0.31 4.02 -11.33
N ARG A 30 -0.53 5.04 -10.49
CA ARG A 30 -1.46 6.13 -10.83
C ARG A 30 -1.04 6.88 -12.08
N LYS A 31 0.26 7.18 -12.22
CA LYS A 31 0.79 7.85 -13.41
C LYS A 31 0.66 6.97 -14.66
N GLU A 32 0.95 5.67 -14.56
CA GLU A 32 0.79 4.71 -15.66
C GLU A 32 -0.67 4.56 -16.10
N ALA A 33 -1.59 4.52 -15.14
CA ALA A 33 -3.04 4.49 -15.39
C ALA A 33 -3.61 5.85 -15.85
N LYS A 34 -2.77 6.90 -15.99
CA LYS A 34 -3.17 8.28 -16.32
C LYS A 34 -4.28 8.82 -15.41
N LEU A 35 -4.29 8.40 -14.15
CA LEU A 35 -5.27 8.84 -13.16
C LEU A 35 -4.92 10.23 -12.65
N ILE A 36 -5.94 11.09 -12.53
CA ILE A 36 -5.77 12.45 -12.01
C ILE A 36 -6.00 12.48 -10.49
N PRO A 37 -5.42 13.44 -9.74
CA PRO A 37 -5.59 13.54 -8.30
C PRO A 37 -7.05 13.67 -7.84
N THR A 38 -7.89 14.26 -8.69
CA THR A 38 -9.32 14.49 -8.47
C THR A 38 -10.18 13.24 -8.66
N ASP A 39 -9.68 12.17 -9.29
CA ASP A 39 -10.45 10.95 -9.45
C ASP A 39 -10.72 10.29 -8.10
N ASP A 40 -11.98 9.95 -7.83
CA ASP A 40 -12.34 9.12 -6.69
C ASP A 40 -11.94 7.66 -6.97
N ILE A 41 -10.81 7.27 -6.41
CA ILE A 41 -10.21 5.95 -6.59
C ILE A 41 -9.98 5.31 -5.23
N THR A 42 -10.23 4.00 -5.19
CA THR A 42 -9.88 3.16 -4.05
C THR A 42 -8.72 2.25 -4.45
N ILE A 43 -7.69 2.21 -3.62
CA ILE A 43 -6.52 1.37 -3.86
C ILE A 43 -6.64 0.16 -2.95
N TYR A 44 -6.58 -1.01 -3.57
CA TYR A 44 -6.57 -2.30 -2.90
C TYR A 44 -5.19 -2.91 -3.00
N TYR A 45 -4.76 -3.62 -1.96
CA TYR A 45 -3.48 -4.32 -1.95
C TYR A 45 -3.61 -5.76 -1.47
N SER A 46 -2.84 -6.67 -2.03
CA SER A 46 -2.64 -8.02 -1.51
C SER A 46 -1.15 -8.31 -1.46
N VAL A 47 -0.68 -8.94 -0.39
CA VAL A 47 0.74 -9.29 -0.23
C VAL A 47 0.83 -10.77 0.10
N GLU A 48 1.64 -11.49 -0.67
CA GLU A 48 1.92 -12.90 -0.43
C GLU A 48 3.45 -13.16 -0.42
N PRO A 49 3.99 -13.85 0.60
CA PRO A 49 3.31 -14.37 1.78
C PRO A 49 2.93 -13.26 2.77
N GLN A 50 1.85 -13.49 3.54
CA GLN A 50 1.42 -12.57 4.61
C GLN A 50 2.44 -12.44 5.76
N THR A 51 3.45 -13.32 5.81
CA THR A 51 4.56 -13.26 6.76
C THR A 51 5.60 -12.20 6.42
N SER A 52 5.49 -11.55 5.25
CA SER A 52 6.41 -10.50 4.82
C SER A 52 6.28 -9.24 5.66
N GLU A 53 7.40 -8.51 5.85
CA GLU A 53 7.39 -7.23 6.58
C GLU A 53 6.47 -6.20 5.90
N ILE A 54 6.39 -6.23 4.56
CA ILE A 54 5.50 -5.37 3.77
C ILE A 54 4.03 -5.62 4.11
N ALA A 55 3.61 -6.88 4.28
CA ALA A 55 2.24 -7.20 4.67
C ALA A 55 1.92 -6.64 6.07
N ARG A 56 2.85 -6.81 7.02
CA ARG A 56 2.74 -6.24 8.37
C ARG A 56 2.61 -4.71 8.30
N VAL A 57 3.52 -4.03 7.61
CA VAL A 57 3.54 -2.56 7.52
C VAL A 57 2.32 -2.02 6.78
N ALA A 58 1.89 -2.66 5.70
CA ALA A 58 0.71 -2.24 4.95
C ALA A 58 -0.58 -2.28 5.80
N SER A 59 -0.64 -3.21 6.77
CA SER A 59 -1.74 -3.36 7.72
C SER A 59 -1.59 -2.42 8.92
N GLU A 60 -0.44 -2.42 9.59
CA GLU A 60 -0.17 -1.65 10.82
C GLU A 60 -0.03 -0.14 10.55
N GLN A 61 0.61 0.24 9.44
CA GLN A 61 0.89 1.65 9.08
C GLN A 61 -0.07 2.17 8.01
N ARG A 62 -1.22 1.51 7.82
CA ARG A 62 -2.25 1.89 6.87
C ARG A 62 -2.62 3.37 6.93
N GLY A 63 -2.79 3.92 8.14
CA GLY A 63 -3.15 5.33 8.32
C GLY A 63 -2.13 6.30 7.70
N LYS A 64 -0.83 6.02 7.84
CA LYS A 64 0.22 6.85 7.19
C LYS A 64 0.15 6.76 5.68
N ILE A 65 -0.06 5.55 5.15
CA ILE A 65 -0.19 5.31 3.71
C ILE A 65 -1.39 6.08 3.14
N GLU A 66 -2.54 6.05 3.81
CA GLU A 66 -3.74 6.79 3.41
C GLU A 66 -3.51 8.31 3.42
N VAL A 67 -2.81 8.84 4.42
CA VAL A 67 -2.46 10.27 4.50
C VAL A 67 -1.54 10.68 3.33
N ILE A 68 -0.53 9.88 3.01
CA ILE A 68 0.41 10.16 1.91
C ILE A 68 -0.29 10.07 0.55
N LEU A 69 -1.15 9.06 0.37
CA LEU A 69 -1.87 8.85 -0.90
C LEU A 69 -3.07 9.77 -1.06
N ARG A 70 -3.61 10.31 0.05
CA ARG A 70 -4.88 11.04 0.15
C ARG A 70 -6.05 10.27 -0.50
N LYS A 71 -6.01 8.94 -0.40
CA LYS A 71 -6.96 8.01 -0.99
C LYS A 71 -7.14 6.81 -0.06
N SER A 72 -8.27 6.15 -0.20
CA SER A 72 -8.58 4.94 0.55
C SER A 72 -7.65 3.79 0.16
N PHE A 73 -7.03 3.16 1.15
CA PHE A 73 -6.09 2.05 0.98
C PHE A 73 -6.58 0.83 1.76
N PHE A 74 -7.13 -0.17 1.08
CA PHE A 74 -7.75 -1.35 1.70
C PHE A 74 -7.06 -2.65 1.28
N PRO A 75 -7.10 -3.72 2.09
CA PRO A 75 -6.68 -5.02 1.61
C PRO A 75 -7.63 -5.55 0.54
N LEU A 76 -7.12 -6.36 -0.40
CA LEU A 76 -7.86 -6.90 -1.54
C LEU A 76 -9.07 -7.74 -1.11
N SER A 77 -9.04 -8.33 0.09
CA SER A 77 -10.17 -9.00 0.73
C SER A 77 -11.43 -8.11 0.85
N ASN A 78 -11.27 -6.78 0.88
CA ASN A 78 -12.41 -5.85 0.90
C ASN A 78 -13.07 -5.66 -0.48
N LEU A 79 -12.43 -6.08 -1.57
CA LEU A 79 -12.96 -5.93 -2.93
C LEU A 79 -14.12 -6.90 -3.19
N GLU A 80 -14.11 -8.09 -2.58
CA GLU A 80 -15.18 -9.09 -2.73
C GLU A 80 -16.56 -8.59 -2.30
N ASN A 81 -16.61 -7.60 -1.40
CA ASN A 81 -17.88 -7.01 -0.95
C ASN A 81 -18.41 -5.91 -1.89
N LYS A 82 -17.64 -5.48 -2.90
CA LYS A 82 -17.96 -4.31 -3.73
C LYS A 82 -18.02 -4.71 -5.22
N ASN A 83 -19.00 -5.55 -5.57
CA ASN A 83 -19.28 -6.06 -6.92
C ASN A 83 -19.48 -4.98 -8.02
N ASP A 84 -19.54 -3.70 -7.67
CA ASP A 84 -19.84 -2.60 -8.61
C ASP A 84 -18.63 -1.69 -8.92
N SER A 85 -17.46 -1.93 -8.32
CA SER A 85 -16.31 -1.03 -8.51
C SER A 85 -15.56 -1.36 -9.80
N LYS A 86 -15.59 -0.45 -10.78
CA LYS A 86 -14.85 -0.63 -12.05
C LYS A 86 -13.35 -0.64 -11.79
N VAL A 87 -12.72 -1.81 -11.95
CA VAL A 87 -11.26 -1.96 -11.86
C VAL A 87 -10.60 -1.16 -12.99
N VAL A 88 -9.72 -0.23 -12.63
CA VAL A 88 -8.98 0.61 -13.60
C VAL A 88 -7.69 -0.07 -14.01
N ILE A 89 -6.91 -0.51 -13.01
CA ILE A 89 -5.60 -1.11 -13.23
C ILE A 89 -5.33 -2.12 -12.14
N THR A 90 -4.73 -3.24 -12.52
CA THR A 90 -4.21 -4.26 -11.61
C THR A 90 -2.74 -4.47 -11.92
N ARG A 91 -1.90 -4.50 -10.90
CA ARG A 91 -0.47 -4.75 -11.05
C ARG A 91 0.05 -5.65 -9.96
N LYS A 92 0.66 -6.76 -10.37
CA LYS A 92 1.51 -7.60 -9.53
C LYS A 92 2.96 -7.13 -9.65
N LEU A 93 3.61 -6.95 -8.51
CA LEU A 93 5.00 -6.53 -8.44
C LEU A 93 5.76 -7.45 -7.47
N PRO A 94 6.94 -7.96 -7.86
CA PRO A 94 7.81 -8.61 -6.91
C PRO A 94 8.34 -7.59 -5.90
N VAL A 95 8.43 -8.00 -4.65
CA VAL A 95 9.05 -7.29 -3.54
C VAL A 95 10.11 -8.19 -2.91
N ARG A 96 10.97 -7.62 -2.06
CA ARG A 96 12.08 -8.36 -1.45
C ARG A 96 11.62 -9.59 -0.65
N ASP A 97 10.45 -9.47 -0.03
CA ASP A 97 9.91 -10.48 0.89
C ASP A 97 8.67 -11.20 0.34
N GLY A 98 8.41 -11.11 -0.98
CA GLY A 98 7.23 -11.73 -1.60
C GLY A 98 6.76 -11.05 -2.89
N GLU A 99 5.46 -11.13 -3.14
CA GLU A 99 4.76 -10.45 -4.23
C GLU A 99 3.69 -9.54 -3.65
N ILE A 100 3.61 -8.31 -4.16
CA ILE A 100 2.54 -7.36 -3.83
C ILE A 100 1.70 -7.10 -5.07
N GLU A 101 0.41 -7.33 -4.95
CA GLU A 101 -0.59 -6.97 -5.93
C GLU A 101 -1.28 -5.68 -5.51
N PHE A 102 -1.35 -4.71 -6.42
CA PHE A 102 -2.13 -3.50 -6.27
C PHE A 102 -3.27 -3.49 -7.28
N VAL A 103 -4.48 -3.24 -6.80
CA VAL A 103 -5.68 -3.12 -7.63
C VAL A 103 -6.28 -1.75 -7.37
N ILE A 104 -6.35 -0.90 -8.39
CA ILE A 104 -7.00 0.41 -8.28
C ILE A 104 -8.37 0.30 -8.91
N THR A 105 -9.40 0.61 -8.14
CA THR A 105 -10.78 0.73 -8.64
C THR A 105 -11.18 2.19 -8.66
N ARG A 106 -12.05 2.54 -9.62
CA ARG A 106 -12.70 3.84 -9.67
C ARG A 106 -14.09 3.69 -9.08
N ASN A 107 -14.42 4.57 -8.13
CA ASN A 107 -15.80 4.69 -7.68
C ASN A 107 -16.55 5.43 -8.80
N ALA A 108 -17.61 4.83 -9.32
CA ALA A 108 -18.43 5.40 -10.39
C ALA A 108 -19.45 6.39 -9.82
#